data_AF-A0A8H4N821-F1
#
_entry.id   AF-A0A8H4N821-F1
#
_cell.length_a   1.000
_cell.length_b   1.000
_cell.length_c   1.000
_cell.angle_alpha   90.00
_cell.angle_beta   90.00
_cell.angle_gamma   90.00
#
_symmetry.space_group_name_H-M   'P 1'
#
loop_
_entity.id
_entity.type
_entity.pdbx_description
1 polymer ?
#
loop_
_entity_poly.entity_id
_entity_poly.type
_entity_poly.pdbx_seq_one_letter_code
_entity_poly.pdbx_strand_id
1 'polypeptide(L)'
;MSSLTAIAERALAQAKKLDAYSQSRGLPPTHFFYDTLGDLPKELEENRRELVNASQDLKRLALGPVGMMLETLFTFTDLQSLRFVYTHNVPAHVPIDGEISFPELARAAGVDEGLLRRFLQHAMINRVFAETRPGFVRHTAASRILHCNSEAMDTIGFLVEDLAPAALKVTEAHRQWPSSAEPNETGFNVENKTDEPFYLELAKDAERARRFGGGMRFMTRGSLYDLEHLVRGYDWAALDRIGGTVVDVGGGHGGVSTVLAASFPNINFVVQDLPGTAKEGEDILPAHLRGRVSFQGHDFFTEQPVKRADIYFFRFILHNWSDKYASRILANLTPALKPGSRVVIYEFLPDDVATTKWSNKQPRNLDMIQALGWNSLERTSRDWEKLFQKVDSRLEFLGTRTPEGSCVSLIEAVWAEG
;
A
#
# COMPACT_ATOMS: atom_id res chain seq x y z
N MET A 1 19.40 25.73 -8.84
CA MET A 1 18.16 26.14 -8.13
C MET A 1 17.20 26.70 -9.17
N SER A 2 15.94 26.28 -9.16
CA SER A 2 14.91 26.80 -10.08
C SER A 2 14.18 27.95 -9.39
N SER A 3 13.92 29.05 -10.10
CA SER A 3 13.11 30.16 -9.57
C SER A 3 11.64 29.75 -9.41
N LEU A 4 10.86 30.45 -8.58
CA LEU A 4 9.42 30.20 -8.47
C LEU A 4 8.72 30.26 -9.84
N THR A 5 9.11 31.21 -10.69
CA THR A 5 8.61 31.33 -12.07
C THR A 5 8.89 30.08 -12.89
N ALA A 6 10.12 29.57 -12.87
CA ALA A 6 10.48 28.37 -13.62
C ALA A 6 9.74 27.11 -13.11
N ILE A 7 9.45 27.03 -11.80
CA ILE A 7 8.63 25.96 -11.24
C ILE A 7 7.17 26.08 -11.72
N ALA A 8 6.61 27.30 -11.68
CA ALA A 8 5.26 27.57 -12.14
C ALA A 8 5.07 27.29 -13.64
N GLU A 9 6.05 27.63 -14.48
CA GLU A 9 6.04 27.32 -15.91
C GLU A 9 6.05 25.81 -16.18
N ARG A 10 6.84 25.05 -15.42
CA ARG A 10 6.83 23.58 -15.50
C ARG A 10 5.48 22.99 -15.09
N ALA A 11 4.92 23.45 -13.97
CA ALA A 11 3.59 23.03 -13.53
C ALA A 11 2.53 23.34 -14.60
N LEU A 12 2.54 24.55 -15.15
CA LEU A 12 1.62 24.96 -16.23
C LEU A 12 1.76 24.06 -17.46
N ALA A 13 2.99 23.71 -17.86
CA ALA A 13 3.22 22.85 -19.01
C ALA A 13 2.61 21.44 -18.82
N GLN A 14 2.71 20.87 -17.61
CA GLN A 14 2.09 19.57 -17.32
C GLN A 14 0.57 19.66 -17.21
N ALA A 15 0.04 20.71 -16.55
CA ALA A 15 -1.40 20.94 -16.43
C ALA A 15 -2.08 21.02 -17.81
N LYS A 16 -1.48 21.75 -18.76
CA LYS A 16 -1.99 21.85 -20.14
C LYS A 16 -2.15 20.50 -20.83
N LYS A 17 -1.25 19.53 -20.57
CA LYS A 17 -1.35 18.18 -21.16
C LYS A 17 -2.52 17.40 -20.58
N LEU A 18 -2.73 17.48 -19.26
CA LEU A 18 -3.86 16.84 -18.58
C LEU A 18 -5.20 17.44 -19.01
N ASP A 19 -5.26 18.77 -19.14
CA ASP A 19 -6.45 19.47 -19.62
C ASP A 19 -6.76 19.11 -21.08
N ALA A 20 -5.74 19.09 -21.95
CA ALA A 20 -5.90 18.68 -23.35
C ALA A 20 -6.40 17.23 -23.47
N TYR A 21 -5.91 16.32 -22.62
CA TYR A 21 -6.41 14.96 -22.57
C TYR A 21 -7.89 14.92 -22.17
N SER A 22 -8.26 15.61 -21.09
CA SER A 22 -9.64 15.65 -20.60
C SER A 22 -10.59 16.21 -21.69
N GLN A 23 -10.19 17.29 -22.35
CA GLN A 23 -10.91 17.87 -23.48
C GLN A 23 -11.04 16.88 -24.65
N SER A 24 -9.98 16.15 -25.00
CA SER A 24 -10.02 15.14 -26.08
C SER A 24 -10.97 13.97 -25.79
N ARG A 25 -11.24 13.71 -24.51
CA ARG A 25 -12.18 12.69 -24.03
C ARG A 25 -13.61 13.22 -23.81
N GLY A 26 -13.85 14.52 -24.02
CA GLY A 26 -15.12 15.17 -23.69
C GLY A 26 -15.41 15.21 -22.19
N LEU A 27 -14.38 15.06 -21.35
CA LEU A 27 -14.52 15.14 -19.90
C LEU A 27 -14.52 16.62 -19.46
N PRO A 28 -15.30 16.97 -18.42
CA PRO A 28 -15.26 18.31 -17.86
C PRO A 28 -13.89 18.59 -17.20
N PRO A 29 -13.54 19.86 -16.97
CA PRO A 29 -12.35 20.21 -16.21
C PRO A 29 -12.36 19.60 -14.80
N THR A 30 -11.16 19.33 -14.28
CA THR A 30 -10.96 18.81 -12.93
C THR A 30 -11.62 19.70 -11.88
N HIS A 31 -12.35 19.06 -10.96
CA HIS A 31 -13.14 19.75 -9.96
C HIS A 31 -13.07 19.05 -8.60
N PHE A 32 -13.18 19.82 -7.51
CA PHE A 32 -13.22 19.24 -6.15
C PHE A 32 -14.53 18.49 -5.80
N PHE A 33 -15.54 18.46 -6.68
CA PHE A 33 -16.85 17.86 -6.38
C PHE A 33 -17.08 16.53 -7.10
N TYR A 34 -16.30 16.24 -8.15
CA TYR A 34 -16.39 15.03 -8.96
C TYR A 34 -15.00 14.69 -9.50
N ASP A 35 -14.68 13.41 -9.59
CA ASP A 35 -13.39 12.96 -10.09
C ASP A 35 -13.40 12.88 -11.63
N THR A 36 -12.46 13.58 -12.26
CA THR A 36 -12.24 13.58 -13.72
C THR A 36 -10.83 13.14 -14.09
N LEU A 37 -9.97 12.89 -13.10
CA LEU A 37 -8.58 12.47 -13.26
C LEU A 37 -8.37 11.09 -12.64
N GLY A 38 -9.31 10.19 -12.90
CA GLY A 38 -9.25 8.78 -12.51
C GLY A 38 -8.06 8.05 -13.13
N ASP A 39 -8.26 6.85 -13.68
CA ASP A 39 -7.14 6.13 -14.29
C ASP A 39 -6.69 6.81 -15.60
N LEU A 40 -5.43 7.27 -15.62
CA LEU A 40 -4.81 7.96 -16.74
C LEU A 40 -3.87 7.03 -17.53
N PRO A 41 -3.73 7.21 -18.85
CA PRO A 41 -2.64 6.62 -19.62
C PRO A 41 -1.27 6.98 -19.01
N LYS A 42 -0.29 6.08 -19.15
CA LYS A 42 1.06 6.23 -18.56
C LYS A 42 1.69 7.60 -18.74
N GLU A 43 1.78 8.10 -19.98
CA GLU A 43 2.46 9.37 -20.25
C GLU A 43 1.84 10.51 -19.44
N LEU A 44 0.51 10.48 -19.30
CA LEU A 44 -0.24 11.45 -18.53
C LEU A 44 -0.10 11.24 -17.03
N GLU A 45 0.13 10.00 -16.58
CA GLU A 45 0.48 9.72 -15.19
C GLU A 45 1.84 10.33 -14.81
N GLU A 46 2.82 10.28 -15.72
CA GLU A 46 4.09 10.99 -15.54
C GLU A 46 3.90 12.50 -15.50
N ASN A 47 3.04 13.06 -16.37
CA ASN A 47 2.70 14.48 -16.32
C ASN A 47 1.98 14.84 -15.00
N ARG A 48 1.07 14.00 -14.50
CA ARG A 48 0.40 14.16 -13.21
C ARG A 48 1.42 14.16 -12.06
N ARG A 49 2.35 13.21 -12.04
CA ARG A 49 3.42 13.16 -11.02
C ARG A 49 4.28 14.41 -11.03
N GLU A 50 4.71 14.87 -12.20
CA GLU A 50 5.53 16.08 -12.31
C GLU A 50 4.74 17.35 -11.93
N LEU A 51 3.47 17.44 -12.30
CA LEU A 51 2.59 18.52 -11.85
C LEU A 51 2.51 18.56 -10.33
N VAL A 52 2.23 17.43 -9.68
CA VAL A 52 2.13 17.34 -8.22
C VAL A 52 3.45 17.73 -7.55
N ASN A 53 4.59 17.25 -8.07
CA ASN A 53 5.91 17.60 -7.54
C ASN A 53 6.19 19.10 -7.65
N ALA A 54 5.98 19.68 -8.84
CA ALA A 54 6.19 21.10 -9.08
C ALA A 54 5.27 21.97 -8.21
N SER A 55 4.00 21.58 -8.04
CA SER A 55 3.07 22.27 -7.14
C SER A 55 3.50 22.20 -5.67
N GLN A 56 4.01 21.05 -5.22
CA GLN A 56 4.54 20.92 -3.85
C GLN A 56 5.78 21.79 -3.63
N ASP A 57 6.71 21.81 -4.59
CA ASP A 57 7.91 22.65 -4.50
C ASP A 57 7.56 24.13 -4.53
N LEU A 58 6.63 24.54 -5.41
CA LEU A 58 6.13 25.90 -5.48
C LEU A 58 5.51 26.33 -4.14
N LYS A 59 4.64 25.49 -3.57
CA LYS A 59 4.00 25.73 -2.27
C LYS A 59 5.04 25.88 -1.16
N ARG A 60 5.97 24.92 -1.03
CA ARG A 60 6.99 24.89 0.03
C ARG A 60 7.92 26.10 -0.03
N LEU A 61 8.39 26.45 -1.24
CA LEU A 61 9.27 27.61 -1.43
C LEU A 61 8.52 28.93 -1.16
N ALA A 62 7.24 29.03 -1.56
CA ALA A 62 6.43 30.21 -1.29
C ALA A 62 6.11 30.39 0.21
N LEU A 63 5.90 29.30 0.95
CA LEU A 63 5.71 29.32 2.40
C LEU A 63 6.99 29.70 3.17
N GLY A 64 8.15 29.35 2.60
CA GLY A 64 9.42 29.40 3.31
C GLY A 64 9.48 28.42 4.49
N PRO A 65 10.62 28.37 5.21
CA PRO A 65 10.85 27.37 6.25
C PRO A 65 9.86 27.46 7.42
N VAL A 66 9.48 28.68 7.83
CA VAL A 66 8.53 28.88 8.93
C VAL A 66 7.13 28.39 8.55
N GLY A 67 6.64 28.73 7.35
CA GLY A 67 5.35 28.26 6.88
C GLY A 67 5.30 26.73 6.76
N MET A 68 6.36 26.11 6.24
CA MET A 68 6.47 24.65 6.17
C MET A 68 6.41 23.97 7.56
N MET A 69 7.08 24.56 8.55
CA MET A 69 7.03 24.06 9.93
C MET A 69 5.64 24.21 10.53
N LEU A 70 4.99 25.36 10.33
CA LEU A 70 3.62 25.59 10.81
C LEU A 70 2.63 24.59 10.23
N GLU A 71 2.73 24.26 8.93
CA GLU A 71 1.87 23.21 8.35
C GLU A 71 2.08 21.85 9.04
N THR A 72 3.33 21.51 9.36
CA THR A 72 3.65 20.24 10.03
C THR A 72 3.06 20.18 11.44
N LEU A 73 3.11 21.30 12.19
CA LEU A 73 2.64 21.38 13.58
C LEU A 73 1.16 21.03 13.75
N PHE A 74 0.32 21.32 12.76
CA PHE A 74 -1.12 21.11 12.85
C PHE A 74 -1.60 19.81 12.19
N THR A 75 -0.72 19.00 11.60
CA THR A 75 -1.15 17.73 10.94
C THR A 75 -1.94 16.78 11.84
N PHE A 76 -1.73 16.81 13.16
CA PHE A 76 -2.50 15.98 14.09
C PHE A 76 -3.98 16.39 14.20
N THR A 77 -4.33 17.66 13.92
CA THR A 77 -5.74 18.11 13.95
C THR A 77 -6.52 17.57 12.76
N ASP A 78 -5.84 17.26 11.65
CA ASP A 78 -6.45 16.57 10.50
C ASP A 78 -6.96 15.19 10.93
N LEU A 79 -6.13 14.42 11.65
CA LEU A 79 -6.52 13.12 12.22
C LEU A 79 -7.69 13.26 13.20
N GLN A 80 -7.71 14.32 14.01
CA GLN A 80 -8.80 14.58 14.95
C GLN A 80 -10.14 14.76 14.22
N SER A 81 -10.14 15.53 13.12
CA SER A 81 -11.35 15.76 12.32
C SER A 81 -11.77 14.52 11.52
N LEU A 82 -10.83 13.77 10.95
CA LEU A 82 -11.12 12.52 10.25
C LEU A 82 -11.67 11.45 11.19
N ARG A 83 -11.13 11.35 12.40
CA ARG A 83 -11.66 10.44 13.43
C ARG A 83 -13.10 10.79 13.76
N PHE A 84 -13.42 12.07 13.95
CA PHE A 84 -14.80 12.50 14.17
C PHE A 84 -15.74 12.12 13.01
N VAL A 85 -15.30 12.35 11.76
CA VAL A 85 -16.04 11.97 10.55
C VAL A 85 -16.32 10.46 10.51
N TYR A 86 -15.32 9.64 10.87
CA TYR A 86 -15.43 8.19 10.95
C TYR A 86 -16.34 7.73 12.09
N THR A 87 -16.10 8.18 13.32
CA THR A 87 -16.84 7.78 14.54
C THR A 87 -18.33 8.03 14.41
N HIS A 88 -18.73 9.14 13.77
CA HIS A 88 -20.13 9.50 13.60
C HIS A 88 -20.70 9.15 12.22
N ASN A 89 -19.95 8.39 11.42
CA ASN A 89 -20.33 7.98 10.06
C ASN A 89 -20.92 9.13 9.22
N VAL A 90 -20.33 10.33 9.34
CA VAL A 90 -20.87 11.56 8.76
C VAL A 90 -21.13 11.44 7.24
N PRO A 91 -20.26 10.78 6.43
CA PRO A 91 -20.52 10.63 4.99
C PRO A 91 -21.87 9.99 4.68
N ALA A 92 -22.33 9.02 5.48
CA ALA A 92 -23.60 8.33 5.24
C ALA A 92 -24.84 9.24 5.43
N HIS A 93 -24.70 10.35 6.15
CA HIS A 93 -25.79 11.27 6.47
C HIS A 93 -25.86 12.49 5.53
N VAL A 94 -24.86 12.69 4.68
CA VAL A 94 -24.87 13.76 3.67
C VAL A 94 -25.44 13.20 2.37
N PRO A 95 -26.41 13.88 1.73
CA PRO A 95 -26.92 13.45 0.42
C PRO A 95 -25.79 13.34 -0.61
N ILE A 96 -25.73 12.22 -1.33
CA ILE A 96 -24.78 12.01 -2.44
C ILE A 96 -24.82 13.21 -3.37
N ASP A 97 -26.02 13.57 -3.84
CA ASP A 97 -26.26 14.74 -4.67
C ASP A 97 -27.15 15.73 -3.92
N GLY A 98 -26.58 16.88 -3.59
CA GLY A 98 -27.29 17.94 -2.88
C GLY A 98 -26.50 18.49 -1.69
N GLU A 99 -27.23 19.16 -0.81
CA GLU A 99 -26.75 19.79 0.42
C GLU A 99 -27.67 19.41 1.58
N ILE A 100 -27.13 19.39 2.80
CA ILE A 100 -27.88 19.21 4.05
C ILE A 100 -27.51 20.33 5.03
N SER A 101 -28.45 20.82 5.84
CA SER A 101 -28.13 21.83 6.84
C SER A 101 -27.36 21.24 8.03
N PHE A 102 -26.52 22.02 8.72
CA PHE A 102 -25.87 21.55 9.95
C PHE A 102 -26.85 21.02 11.01
N PRO A 103 -27.99 21.68 11.31
CA PRO A 103 -28.95 21.14 12.28
C PRO A 103 -29.53 19.77 11.90
N GLU A 104 -29.81 19.54 10.61
CA GLU A 104 -30.31 18.25 10.12
C GLU A 104 -29.22 17.17 10.16
N LEU A 105 -28.01 17.51 9.72
CA LEU A 105 -26.87 16.60 9.74
C LEU A 105 -26.49 16.21 11.17
N ALA A 106 -26.53 17.15 12.11
CA ALA A 106 -26.23 16.90 13.53
C ALA A 106 -27.25 15.94 14.15
N ARG A 107 -28.53 16.14 13.84
CA ARG A 107 -29.62 15.25 14.25
C ARG A 107 -29.46 13.84 13.65
N ALA A 108 -29.09 13.75 12.37
CA ALA A 108 -28.87 12.47 11.69
C ALA A 108 -27.68 11.70 12.25
N ALA A 109 -26.58 12.40 12.56
CA ALA A 109 -25.36 11.82 13.14
C ALA A 109 -25.43 11.59 14.66
N GLY A 110 -26.49 12.09 15.33
CA GLY A 110 -26.65 11.98 16.78
C GLY A 110 -25.64 12.81 17.57
N VAL A 111 -25.26 14.00 17.07
CA VAL A 111 -24.24 14.88 17.67
C VAL A 111 -24.78 16.29 17.90
N ASP A 112 -24.19 17.02 18.84
CA ASP A 112 -24.41 18.46 18.99
C ASP A 112 -24.02 19.22 17.71
N GLU A 113 -24.83 20.22 17.33
CA GLU A 113 -24.62 20.99 16.10
C GLU A 113 -23.30 21.79 16.14
N GLY A 114 -23.00 22.43 17.27
CA GLY A 114 -21.78 23.22 17.42
C GLY A 114 -20.52 22.34 17.31
N LEU A 115 -20.58 21.15 17.90
CA LEU A 115 -19.53 20.14 17.81
C LEU A 115 -19.34 19.64 16.39
N LEU A 116 -20.41 19.21 15.73
CA LEU A 116 -20.41 18.76 14.33
C LEU A 116 -19.81 19.84 13.43
N ARG A 117 -20.31 21.08 13.54
CA ARG A 117 -19.87 22.21 12.73
C ARG A 117 -18.37 22.45 12.88
N ARG A 118 -17.85 22.48 14.11
CA ARG A 118 -16.42 22.68 14.38
C ARG A 118 -15.54 21.64 13.68
N PHE A 119 -15.89 20.36 13.78
CA PHE A 119 -15.10 19.28 13.18
C PHE A 119 -15.22 19.24 11.66
N LEU A 120 -16.43 19.43 11.12
CA LEU A 120 -16.64 19.46 9.68
C LEU A 120 -15.98 20.67 9.03
N GLN A 121 -16.06 21.85 9.62
CA GLN A 121 -15.36 23.03 9.09
C GLN A 121 -13.85 22.83 9.07
N HIS A 122 -13.29 22.15 10.08
CA HIS A 122 -11.88 21.72 10.02
C HIS A 122 -11.64 20.73 8.87
N ALA A 123 -12.44 19.68 8.72
CA ALA A 123 -12.30 18.71 7.63
C ALA A 123 -12.40 19.37 6.23
N MET A 124 -13.22 20.41 6.09
CA MET A 124 -13.41 21.17 4.85
C MET A 124 -12.15 21.93 4.40
N ILE A 125 -11.25 22.33 5.31
CA ILE A 125 -9.97 22.97 4.93
C ILE A 125 -9.07 21.99 4.16
N ASN A 126 -9.25 20.68 4.39
CA ASN A 126 -8.61 19.58 3.68
C ASN A 126 -9.47 19.02 2.53
N ARG A 127 -10.52 19.75 2.13
CA ARG A 127 -11.46 19.35 1.07
C ARG A 127 -12.20 18.05 1.35
N VAL A 128 -12.37 17.67 2.62
CA VAL A 128 -13.31 16.62 3.03
C VAL A 128 -14.61 17.32 3.40
N PHE A 129 -15.62 17.21 2.53
CA PHE A 129 -16.83 18.04 2.48
C PHE A 129 -16.58 19.51 2.07
N ALA A 130 -17.67 20.25 1.84
CA ALA A 130 -17.64 21.69 1.59
C ALA A 130 -18.90 22.37 2.15
N GLU A 131 -18.74 23.64 2.55
CA GLU A 131 -19.84 24.56 2.87
C GLU A 131 -19.98 25.58 1.73
N THR A 132 -20.85 25.29 0.75
CA THR A 132 -21.06 26.11 -0.46
C THR A 132 -21.93 27.34 -0.22
N ARG A 133 -22.74 27.31 0.83
CA ARG A 133 -23.47 28.47 1.37
C ARG A 133 -23.55 28.34 2.88
N PRO A 134 -23.63 29.46 3.62
CA PRO A 134 -23.65 29.43 5.08
C PRO A 134 -24.72 28.48 5.63
N GLY A 135 -24.29 27.54 6.48
CA GLY A 135 -25.16 26.59 7.16
C GLY A 135 -25.37 25.25 6.46
N PHE A 136 -24.86 25.04 5.23
CA PHE A 136 -25.15 23.86 4.42
C PHE A 136 -23.90 23.10 3.99
N VAL A 137 -23.94 21.79 4.15
CA VAL A 137 -22.84 20.85 3.89
C VAL A 137 -23.15 20.02 2.65
N ARG A 138 -22.15 19.80 1.80
CA ARG A 138 -22.20 18.84 0.70
C ARG A 138 -20.92 18.02 0.59
N HIS A 139 -21.00 16.93 -0.15
CA HIS A 139 -19.82 16.17 -0.54
C HIS A 139 -18.90 16.93 -1.51
N THR A 140 -17.60 16.81 -1.26
CA THR A 140 -16.51 16.86 -2.25
C THR A 140 -16.25 15.46 -2.82
N ALA A 141 -15.47 15.35 -3.89
CA ALA A 141 -15.03 14.07 -4.45
C ALA A 141 -14.38 13.18 -3.37
N ALA A 142 -13.50 13.74 -2.54
CA ALA A 142 -12.84 13.02 -1.44
C ALA A 142 -13.85 12.45 -0.43
N SER A 143 -14.77 13.26 0.09
CA SER A 143 -15.79 12.78 1.04
C SER A 143 -16.83 11.85 0.41
N ARG A 144 -17.07 11.94 -0.90
CA ARG A 144 -18.00 11.08 -1.63
C ARG A 144 -17.48 9.65 -1.72
N ILE A 145 -16.16 9.46 -1.88
CA ILE A 145 -15.55 8.13 -1.85
C ILE A 145 -15.87 7.42 -0.52
N LEU A 146 -15.83 8.15 0.60
CA LEU A 146 -16.17 7.62 1.92
C LEU A 146 -17.65 7.21 2.04
N HIS A 147 -18.55 7.85 1.30
CA HIS A 147 -19.96 7.44 1.24
C HIS A 147 -20.15 6.21 0.35
N CYS A 148 -19.55 6.21 -0.85
CA CYS A 148 -19.84 5.22 -1.89
C CYS A 148 -19.01 3.93 -1.78
N ASN A 149 -17.96 3.91 -0.96
CA ASN A 149 -17.08 2.76 -0.81
C ASN A 149 -16.79 2.48 0.67
N SER A 150 -17.35 1.39 1.18
CA SER A 150 -17.13 0.95 2.56
C SER A 150 -15.66 0.67 2.87
N GLU A 151 -14.88 0.18 1.90
CA GLU A 151 -13.45 -0.08 2.09
C GLU A 151 -12.64 1.20 2.29
N ALA A 152 -13.09 2.32 1.71
CA ALA A 152 -12.47 3.62 1.94
C ALA A 152 -12.72 4.11 3.38
N MET A 153 -13.94 3.89 3.90
CA MET A 153 -14.24 4.14 5.31
C MET A 153 -13.46 3.22 6.24
N ASP A 154 -13.28 1.95 5.85
CA ASP A 154 -12.44 1.01 6.59
C ASP A 154 -10.98 1.48 6.65
N THR A 155 -10.42 2.04 5.57
CA THR A 155 -9.08 2.64 5.58
C THR A 155 -8.98 3.82 6.56
N ILE A 156 -9.98 4.71 6.57
CA ILE A 156 -9.98 5.82 7.54
C ILE A 156 -10.04 5.29 8.97
N GLY A 157 -10.92 4.32 9.24
CA GLY A 157 -11.03 3.71 10.55
C GLY A 157 -9.75 3.00 10.99
N PHE A 158 -9.11 2.25 10.08
CA PHE A 158 -7.83 1.58 10.34
C PHE A 158 -6.73 2.61 10.67
N LEU A 159 -6.69 3.72 9.92
CA LEU A 159 -5.77 4.82 10.19
C LEU A 159 -5.99 5.43 11.58
N VAL A 160 -7.23 5.81 11.91
CA VAL A 160 -7.51 6.62 13.10
C VAL A 160 -7.67 5.84 14.41
N GLU A 161 -8.04 4.56 14.35
CA GLU A 161 -8.23 3.74 15.54
C GLU A 161 -7.11 2.72 15.78
N ASP A 162 -6.34 2.31 14.75
CA ASP A 162 -5.26 1.33 14.92
C ASP A 162 -3.87 1.95 14.68
N LEU A 163 -3.64 2.55 13.51
CA LEU A 163 -2.31 3.02 13.13
C LEU A 163 -1.87 4.28 13.89
N ALA A 164 -2.72 5.32 13.95
CA ALA A 164 -2.33 6.59 14.55
C ALA A 164 -2.05 6.49 16.07
N PRO A 165 -2.88 5.80 16.88
CA PRO A 165 -2.55 5.55 18.29
C PRO A 165 -1.24 4.78 18.46
N ALA A 166 -1.06 3.69 17.70
CA ALA A 166 0.16 2.87 17.73
C ALA A 166 1.41 3.65 17.28
N ALA A 167 1.30 4.52 16.29
CA ALA A 167 2.40 5.35 15.79
C ALA A 167 2.99 6.25 16.90
N LEU A 168 2.14 6.81 17.76
CA LEU A 168 2.58 7.64 18.89
C LEU A 168 3.30 6.82 19.98
N LYS A 169 3.14 5.49 19.98
CA LYS A 169 3.79 4.56 20.91
C LYS A 169 5.11 4.00 20.43
N VAL A 170 5.51 4.22 19.19
CA VAL A 170 6.77 3.67 18.64
C VAL A 170 7.99 4.08 19.47
N THR A 171 8.09 5.33 19.90
CA THR A 171 9.22 5.78 20.72
C THR A 171 9.20 5.21 22.15
N GLU A 172 8.03 4.88 22.68
CA GLU A 172 7.87 4.18 23.95
C GLU A 172 8.32 2.72 23.82
N ALA A 173 7.87 2.03 22.75
CA ALA A 173 8.32 0.69 22.42
C ALA A 173 9.85 0.59 22.27
N HIS A 174 10.50 1.56 21.60
CA HIS A 174 11.97 1.58 21.47
C HIS A 174 12.70 1.75 22.81
N ARG A 175 12.10 2.45 23.79
CA ARG A 175 12.68 2.57 25.14
C ARG A 175 12.51 1.28 25.93
N GLN A 176 11.38 0.61 25.75
CA GLN A 176 11.06 -0.65 26.42
C GLN A 176 11.88 -1.81 25.85
N TRP A 177 12.03 -1.87 24.52
CA TRP A 177 12.74 -2.90 23.78
C TRP A 177 13.75 -2.28 22.79
N PRO A 178 14.92 -1.84 23.29
CA PRO A 178 15.94 -1.23 22.43
C PRO A 178 16.43 -2.20 21.34
N SER A 179 16.38 -1.75 20.08
CA SER A 179 16.85 -2.50 18.91
C SER A 179 16.18 -3.86 18.71
N SER A 180 14.95 -4.04 19.19
CA SER A 180 14.23 -5.28 18.98
C SER A 180 13.91 -5.51 17.50
N ALA A 181 13.98 -6.78 17.12
CA ALA A 181 13.55 -7.28 15.83
C ALA A 181 12.28 -8.13 15.93
N GLU A 182 11.68 -8.20 17.13
CA GLU A 182 10.53 -9.06 17.43
C GLU A 182 9.23 -8.42 16.95
N PRO A 183 8.36 -9.19 16.26
CA PRO A 183 7.15 -8.65 15.65
C PRO A 183 6.04 -8.30 16.64
N ASN A 184 6.20 -8.64 17.92
CA ASN A 184 5.28 -8.33 19.01
C ASN A 184 5.86 -7.35 20.04
N GLU A 185 6.98 -6.69 19.73
CA GLU A 185 7.62 -5.68 20.60
C GLU A 185 7.54 -4.28 19.96
N THR A 186 6.34 -3.89 19.53
CA THR A 186 6.11 -2.74 18.63
C THR A 186 5.29 -1.62 19.29
N GLY A 187 5.16 -0.48 18.60
CA GLY A 187 4.24 0.59 19.02
C GLY A 187 2.79 0.11 19.10
N PHE A 188 2.37 -0.78 18.18
CA PHE A 188 1.06 -1.42 18.24
C PHE A 188 0.87 -2.25 19.51
N ASN A 189 1.87 -3.04 19.91
CA ASN A 189 1.79 -3.86 21.12
C ASN A 189 1.69 -3.02 22.41
N VAL A 190 2.45 -1.93 22.50
CA VAL A 190 2.36 -0.99 23.62
C VAL A 190 0.97 -0.36 23.70
N GLU A 191 0.42 0.10 22.57
CA GLU A 191 -0.91 0.72 22.54
C GLU A 191 -2.02 -0.26 22.95
N ASN A 192 -1.97 -1.48 22.40
CA ASN A 192 -2.99 -2.51 22.66
C ASN A 192 -2.76 -3.26 23.98
N LYS A 193 -1.62 -3.04 24.66
CA LYS A 193 -1.21 -3.73 25.90
C LYS A 193 -1.26 -5.25 25.73
N THR A 194 -0.65 -5.73 24.65
CA THR A 194 -0.73 -7.13 24.23
C THR A 194 0.64 -7.66 23.85
N ASP A 195 0.89 -8.93 24.15
CA ASP A 195 2.08 -9.67 23.69
C ASP A 195 1.80 -10.45 22.39
N GLU A 196 0.55 -10.39 21.88
CA GLU A 196 0.17 -11.05 20.64
C GLU A 196 0.74 -10.32 19.41
N PRO A 197 1.13 -11.05 18.35
CA PRO A 197 1.40 -10.47 17.04
C PRO A 197 0.21 -9.67 16.49
N PHE A 198 0.51 -8.65 15.68
CA PHE A 198 -0.46 -7.72 15.09
C PHE A 198 -1.76 -8.38 14.60
N TYR A 199 -1.65 -9.41 13.76
CA TYR A 199 -2.81 -10.08 13.16
C TYR A 199 -3.67 -10.84 14.18
N LEU A 200 -3.03 -11.49 15.16
CA LEU A 200 -3.74 -12.27 16.18
C LEU A 200 -4.49 -11.35 17.14
N GLU A 201 -3.92 -10.18 17.46
CA GLU A 201 -4.63 -9.17 18.25
C GLU A 201 -5.87 -8.65 17.50
N LEU A 202 -5.72 -8.29 16.21
CA LEU A 202 -6.86 -7.81 15.43
C LEU A 202 -7.96 -8.88 15.29
N ALA A 203 -7.59 -10.16 15.17
CA ALA A 203 -8.53 -11.27 15.02
C ALA A 203 -9.41 -11.51 16.27
N LYS A 204 -9.07 -10.94 17.43
CA LYS A 204 -9.90 -11.01 18.64
C LYS A 204 -11.20 -10.20 18.51
N ASP A 205 -11.26 -9.25 17.58
CA ASP A 205 -12.43 -8.42 17.31
C ASP A 205 -12.79 -8.49 15.81
N ALA A 206 -13.97 -9.05 15.51
CA ALA A 206 -14.44 -9.22 14.14
C ALA A 206 -14.53 -7.90 13.36
N GLU A 207 -14.90 -6.79 14.01
CA GLU A 207 -14.96 -5.49 13.34
C GLU A 207 -13.57 -4.92 13.05
N ARG A 208 -12.60 -5.07 13.97
CA ARG A 208 -11.21 -4.68 13.71
C ARG A 208 -10.61 -5.51 12.57
N ALA A 209 -10.82 -6.82 12.56
CA ALA A 209 -10.37 -7.71 11.50
C ALA A 209 -11.01 -7.34 10.14
N ARG A 210 -12.33 -7.11 10.11
CA ARG A 210 -13.06 -6.67 8.91
C ARG A 210 -12.52 -5.35 8.38
N ARG A 211 -12.32 -4.37 9.26
CA ARG A 211 -11.79 -3.04 8.94
C ARG A 211 -10.36 -3.10 8.41
N PHE A 212 -9.48 -3.88 9.04
CA PHE A 212 -8.14 -4.12 8.52
C PHE A 212 -8.18 -4.68 7.10
N GLY A 213 -8.98 -5.73 6.88
CA GLY A 213 -9.13 -6.34 5.56
C GLY A 213 -9.66 -5.37 4.50
N GLY A 214 -10.66 -4.55 4.84
CA GLY A 214 -11.17 -3.49 3.96
C GLY A 214 -10.10 -2.44 3.64
N GLY A 215 -9.35 -2.01 4.66
CA GLY A 215 -8.24 -1.07 4.50
C GLY A 215 -7.16 -1.59 3.55
N MET A 216 -6.77 -2.86 3.68
CA MET A 216 -5.77 -3.49 2.80
C MET A 216 -6.24 -3.54 1.35
N ARG A 217 -7.50 -3.94 1.11
CA ARG A 217 -8.07 -3.98 -0.24
C ARG A 217 -8.14 -2.60 -0.88
N PHE A 218 -8.54 -1.58 -0.14
CA PHE A 218 -8.60 -0.22 -0.66
C PHE A 218 -7.20 0.34 -0.99
N MET A 219 -6.21 0.14 -0.13
CA MET A 219 -4.85 0.65 -0.33
C MET A 219 -4.10 -0.04 -1.47
N THR A 220 -4.49 -1.27 -1.82
CA THR A 220 -3.90 -2.05 -2.92
C THR A 220 -4.78 -2.08 -4.17
N ARG A 221 -5.76 -1.17 -4.26
CA ARG A 221 -6.64 -1.01 -5.41
C ARG A 221 -6.14 0.10 -6.35
N GLY A 222 -6.49 -0.04 -7.63
CA GLY A 222 -6.29 0.98 -8.65
C GLY A 222 -5.22 0.60 -9.66
N SER A 223 -5.13 1.38 -10.73
CA SER A 223 -4.26 1.08 -11.87
C SER A 223 -2.80 0.88 -11.50
N LEU A 224 -2.27 1.55 -10.47
CA LEU A 224 -0.86 1.40 -10.04
C LEU A 224 -0.52 0.05 -9.38
N TYR A 225 -1.54 -0.70 -8.94
CA TYR A 225 -1.42 -1.99 -8.24
C TYR A 225 -1.86 -3.18 -9.11
N ASP A 226 -2.27 -2.93 -10.35
CA ASP A 226 -2.79 -3.95 -11.24
C ASP A 226 -1.76 -5.07 -11.45
N LEU A 227 -2.21 -6.32 -11.34
CA LEU A 227 -1.37 -7.49 -11.58
C LEU A 227 -0.89 -7.58 -13.03
N GLU A 228 -1.55 -6.90 -13.97
CA GLU A 228 -1.08 -6.79 -15.35
C GLU A 228 0.35 -6.24 -15.44
N HIS A 229 0.74 -5.35 -14.52
CA HIS A 229 2.11 -4.87 -14.42
C HIS A 229 3.11 -5.97 -14.09
N LEU A 230 2.73 -6.92 -13.25
CA LEU A 230 3.55 -8.10 -12.94
C LEU A 230 3.58 -9.07 -14.13
N VAL A 231 2.43 -9.31 -14.77
CA VAL A 231 2.29 -10.19 -15.94
C VAL A 231 3.19 -9.73 -17.09
N ARG A 232 3.24 -8.42 -17.35
CA ARG A 232 4.11 -7.83 -18.40
C ARG A 232 5.52 -7.51 -17.92
N GLY A 233 5.67 -7.36 -16.61
CA GLY A 233 6.86 -6.80 -15.98
C GLY A 233 8.00 -7.79 -15.79
N TYR A 234 7.80 -9.09 -15.97
CA TYR A 234 8.80 -10.15 -15.83
C TYR A 234 8.75 -11.12 -17.01
N ASP A 235 9.87 -11.78 -17.35
CA ASP A 235 9.95 -12.69 -18.52
C ASP A 235 9.36 -14.08 -18.20
N TRP A 236 8.06 -14.09 -17.84
CA TRP A 236 7.29 -15.31 -17.64
C TRP A 236 7.21 -16.15 -18.92
N ALA A 237 7.30 -15.52 -20.10
CA ALA A 237 7.30 -16.23 -21.38
C ALA A 237 8.50 -17.16 -21.53
N ALA A 238 9.68 -16.79 -21.00
CA ALA A 238 10.82 -17.71 -20.94
C ALA A 238 10.55 -18.93 -20.07
N LEU A 239 9.90 -18.75 -18.93
CA LEU A 239 9.52 -19.86 -18.05
C LEU A 239 8.45 -20.76 -18.68
N ASP A 240 7.47 -20.14 -19.36
CA ASP A 240 6.40 -20.84 -20.06
C ASP A 240 6.95 -21.76 -21.17
N ARG A 241 7.93 -21.29 -21.96
CA ARG A 241 8.58 -22.08 -23.02
C ARG A 241 9.20 -23.39 -22.51
N ILE A 242 9.61 -23.44 -21.25
CA ILE A 242 10.24 -24.63 -20.66
C ILE A 242 9.29 -25.41 -19.74
N GLY A 243 8.03 -24.97 -19.59
CA GLY A 243 7.06 -25.59 -18.68
C GLY A 243 7.47 -25.51 -17.21
N GLY A 244 8.10 -24.40 -16.81
CA GLY A 244 8.75 -24.27 -15.51
C GLY A 244 7.79 -24.26 -14.32
N THR A 245 8.36 -24.39 -13.12
CA THR A 245 7.63 -24.43 -11.84
C THR A 245 7.90 -23.19 -11.01
N VAL A 246 6.83 -22.54 -10.55
CA VAL A 246 6.82 -21.43 -9.61
C VAL A 246 6.28 -21.93 -8.26
N VAL A 247 7.01 -21.66 -7.18
CA VAL A 247 6.50 -21.80 -5.82
C VAL A 247 6.13 -20.41 -5.32
N ASP A 248 4.84 -20.16 -5.12
CA ASP A 248 4.29 -18.89 -4.64
C ASP A 248 4.23 -18.96 -3.11
N VAL A 249 5.29 -18.47 -2.44
CA VAL A 249 5.51 -18.60 -1.00
C VAL A 249 4.77 -17.51 -0.25
N GLY A 250 3.82 -17.89 0.62
CA GLY A 250 2.87 -16.96 1.23
C GLY A 250 1.83 -16.44 0.23
N GLY A 251 1.45 -17.27 -0.75
CA GLY A 251 0.60 -16.85 -1.86
C GLY A 251 -0.88 -16.66 -1.50
N GLY A 252 -1.26 -16.82 -0.23
CA GLY A 252 -2.63 -16.70 0.25
C GLY A 252 -3.58 -17.64 -0.50
N HIS A 253 -4.68 -17.08 -1.01
CA HIS A 253 -5.66 -17.81 -1.82
C HIS A 253 -5.25 -17.99 -3.30
N GLY A 254 -3.98 -17.75 -3.65
CA GLY A 254 -3.43 -18.03 -4.99
C GLY A 254 -3.86 -17.03 -6.08
N GLY A 255 -4.24 -15.80 -5.71
CA GLY A 255 -4.73 -14.80 -6.65
C GLY A 255 -3.73 -14.45 -7.76
N VAL A 256 -2.44 -14.29 -7.42
CA VAL A 256 -1.38 -14.00 -8.40
C VAL A 256 -1.10 -15.22 -9.28
N SER A 257 -0.91 -16.38 -8.66
CA SER A 257 -0.70 -17.64 -9.36
C SER A 257 -1.81 -17.97 -10.34
N THR A 258 -3.07 -17.68 -10.01
CA THR A 258 -4.22 -17.86 -10.90
C THR A 258 -4.15 -16.97 -12.13
N VAL A 259 -3.81 -15.69 -11.96
CA VAL A 259 -3.67 -14.72 -13.08
C VAL A 259 -2.50 -15.08 -13.99
N LEU A 260 -1.35 -15.44 -13.41
CA LEU A 260 -0.18 -15.87 -14.18
C LEU A 260 -0.45 -17.18 -14.90
N ALA A 261 -1.06 -18.17 -14.25
CA ALA A 261 -1.43 -19.43 -14.89
C ALA A 261 -2.39 -19.21 -16.06
N ALA A 262 -3.35 -18.29 -15.96
CA ALA A 262 -4.25 -17.96 -17.07
C ALA A 262 -3.52 -17.32 -18.26
N SER A 263 -2.46 -16.53 -17.99
CA SER A 263 -1.68 -15.83 -19.02
C SER A 263 -0.59 -16.71 -19.67
N PHE A 264 -0.08 -17.69 -18.93
CA PHE A 264 1.03 -18.55 -19.32
C PHE A 264 0.63 -20.03 -19.13
N PRO A 265 0.19 -20.71 -20.21
CA PRO A 265 -0.50 -22.00 -20.13
C PRO A 265 0.38 -23.19 -19.74
N ASN A 266 1.71 -23.07 -19.81
CA ASN A 266 2.63 -24.16 -19.57
C ASN A 266 3.32 -24.08 -18.19
N ILE A 267 3.21 -22.94 -17.49
CA ILE A 267 3.79 -22.77 -16.15
C ILE A 267 2.94 -23.54 -15.11
N ASN A 268 3.63 -24.22 -14.19
CA ASN A 268 3.05 -24.90 -13.03
C ASN A 268 3.31 -24.08 -11.74
N PHE A 269 2.33 -24.07 -10.85
CA PHE A 269 2.33 -23.31 -9.61
C PHE A 269 2.07 -24.21 -8.40
N VAL A 270 2.90 -24.05 -7.36
CA VAL A 270 2.62 -24.55 -6.02
C VAL A 270 2.45 -23.35 -5.11
N VAL A 271 1.21 -23.06 -4.73
CA VAL A 271 0.87 -21.97 -3.82
C VAL A 271 1.03 -22.47 -2.39
N GLN A 272 1.91 -21.83 -1.64
CA GLN A 272 2.18 -22.16 -0.25
C GLN A 272 1.64 -21.08 0.68
N ASP A 273 0.92 -21.51 1.71
CA ASP A 273 0.49 -20.65 2.82
C ASP A 273 0.25 -21.53 4.06
N LEU A 274 -0.15 -20.95 5.18
CA LEU A 274 -0.54 -21.74 6.35
C LEU A 274 -1.66 -22.74 5.99
N PRO A 275 -1.73 -23.92 6.65
CA PRO A 275 -2.62 -25.01 6.24
C PRO A 275 -4.09 -24.61 6.04
N GLY A 276 -4.62 -23.72 6.88
CA GLY A 276 -5.99 -23.19 6.74
C GLY A 276 -6.17 -22.38 5.46
N THR A 277 -5.34 -21.36 5.24
CA THR A 277 -5.38 -20.49 4.06
C THR A 277 -5.16 -21.28 2.76
N ALA A 278 -4.20 -22.19 2.75
CA ALA A 278 -3.92 -23.03 1.58
C ALA A 278 -5.13 -23.90 1.22
N LYS A 279 -5.83 -24.43 2.23
CA LYS A 279 -7.05 -25.21 2.03
C LYS A 279 -8.19 -24.36 1.44
N GLU A 280 -8.40 -23.15 1.97
CA GLU A 280 -9.39 -22.21 1.43
C GLU A 280 -9.10 -21.85 -0.03
N GLY A 281 -7.83 -21.61 -0.37
CA GLY A 281 -7.39 -21.34 -1.74
C GLY A 281 -7.67 -22.50 -2.70
N GLU A 282 -7.41 -23.74 -2.25
CA GLU A 282 -7.71 -24.95 -3.01
C GLU A 282 -9.22 -25.08 -3.31
N ASP A 283 -10.06 -24.80 -2.32
CA ASP A 283 -11.51 -24.95 -2.43
C ASP A 283 -12.14 -23.97 -3.44
N ILE A 284 -11.54 -22.78 -3.59
CA ILE A 284 -11.99 -21.76 -4.55
C ILE A 284 -11.28 -21.83 -5.91
N LEU A 285 -10.28 -22.71 -6.09
CA LEU A 285 -9.49 -22.78 -7.30
C LEU A 285 -10.35 -23.16 -8.52
N PRO A 286 -10.32 -22.36 -9.62
CA PRO A 286 -11.08 -22.67 -10.83
C PRO A 286 -10.73 -24.05 -11.39
N ALA A 287 -11.76 -24.82 -11.76
CA ALA A 287 -11.58 -26.22 -12.19
C ALA A 287 -10.60 -26.38 -13.37
N HIS A 288 -10.56 -25.40 -14.29
CA HIS A 288 -9.68 -25.42 -15.45
C HIS A 288 -8.18 -25.19 -15.11
N LEU A 289 -7.86 -24.75 -13.89
CA LEU A 289 -6.48 -24.53 -13.42
C LEU A 289 -5.95 -25.64 -12.51
N ARG A 290 -6.79 -26.57 -12.06
CA ARG A 290 -6.41 -27.65 -11.11
C ARG A 290 -5.28 -28.57 -11.59
N GLY A 291 -5.02 -28.61 -12.90
CA GLY A 291 -3.89 -29.36 -13.45
C GLY A 291 -2.54 -28.63 -13.37
N ARG A 292 -2.54 -27.34 -13.03
CA ARG A 292 -1.34 -26.48 -13.06
C ARG A 292 -1.14 -25.64 -11.81
N VAL A 293 -2.20 -25.38 -11.05
CA VAL A 293 -2.13 -24.69 -9.75
C VAL A 293 -2.52 -25.69 -8.68
N SER A 294 -1.64 -25.85 -7.69
CA SER A 294 -1.86 -26.69 -6.52
C SER A 294 -1.58 -25.88 -5.26
N PHE A 295 -2.16 -26.28 -4.13
CA PHE A 295 -1.94 -25.63 -2.85
C PHE A 295 -1.22 -26.59 -1.89
N GLN A 296 -0.33 -26.04 -1.06
CA GLN A 296 0.40 -26.78 -0.05
C GLN A 296 0.47 -25.97 1.25
N GLY A 297 -0.01 -26.56 2.35
CA GLY A 297 0.20 -26.00 3.68
C GLY A 297 1.71 -25.98 4.02
N HIS A 298 2.28 -24.81 4.26
CA HIS A 298 3.69 -24.65 4.58
C HIS A 298 3.93 -23.40 5.45
N ASP A 299 4.79 -23.56 6.47
CA ASP A 299 5.37 -22.47 7.24
C ASP A 299 6.77 -22.19 6.70
N PHE A 300 6.99 -21.01 6.11
CA PHE A 300 8.27 -20.60 5.54
C PHE A 300 9.41 -20.44 6.58
N PHE A 301 9.11 -20.52 7.88
CA PHE A 301 10.13 -20.63 8.93
C PHE A 301 10.66 -22.05 9.13
N THR A 302 10.14 -23.01 8.36
CA THR A 302 10.66 -24.37 8.22
C THR A 302 11.29 -24.57 6.84
N GLU A 303 12.11 -25.62 6.69
CA GLU A 303 12.80 -25.90 5.43
C GLU A 303 11.81 -26.05 4.25
N GLN A 304 12.12 -25.40 3.13
CA GLN A 304 11.27 -25.39 1.94
C GLN A 304 11.08 -26.81 1.37
N PRO A 305 9.86 -27.38 1.34
CA PRO A 305 9.62 -28.77 0.93
C PRO A 305 9.66 -28.99 -0.59
N VAL A 306 9.28 -28.00 -1.39
CA VAL A 306 9.33 -28.11 -2.85
C VAL A 306 10.75 -27.78 -3.30
N LYS A 307 11.47 -28.79 -3.79
CA LYS A 307 12.86 -28.65 -4.19
C LYS A 307 12.98 -28.38 -5.69
N ARG A 308 14.05 -27.68 -6.08
CA ARG A 308 14.51 -27.51 -7.46
C ARG A 308 13.52 -26.81 -8.40
N ALA A 309 12.59 -26.02 -7.86
CA ALA A 309 11.74 -25.15 -8.67
C ALA A 309 12.55 -24.08 -9.41
N ASP A 310 11.98 -23.54 -10.48
CA ASP A 310 12.64 -22.54 -11.31
C ASP A 310 12.54 -21.15 -10.68
N ILE A 311 11.39 -20.84 -10.07
CA ILE A 311 11.15 -19.58 -9.34
C ILE A 311 10.54 -19.88 -7.97
N TYR A 312 11.07 -19.22 -6.94
CA TYR A 312 10.40 -19.05 -5.65
C TYR A 312 9.97 -17.58 -5.55
N PHE A 313 8.66 -17.37 -5.58
CA PHE A 313 8.04 -16.06 -5.69
C PHE A 313 7.51 -15.61 -4.33
N PHE A 314 7.75 -14.35 -3.97
CA PHE A 314 7.24 -13.71 -2.76
C PHE A 314 6.57 -12.40 -3.13
N ARG A 315 5.35 -12.14 -2.64
CA ARG A 315 4.68 -10.85 -2.85
C ARG A 315 4.08 -10.37 -1.54
N PHE A 316 4.52 -9.20 -1.07
CA PHE A 316 4.10 -8.62 0.21
C PHE A 316 4.27 -9.60 1.39
N ILE A 317 5.44 -10.24 1.45
CA ILE A 317 5.81 -11.20 2.49
C ILE A 317 7.00 -10.71 3.29
N LEU A 318 8.15 -10.55 2.65
CA LEU A 318 9.41 -10.24 3.32
C LEU A 318 9.45 -8.83 3.91
N HIS A 319 8.62 -7.90 3.43
CA HIS A 319 8.43 -6.58 4.05
C HIS A 319 7.74 -6.60 5.42
N ASN A 320 7.01 -7.68 5.76
CA ASN A 320 6.41 -7.88 7.08
C ASN A 320 7.41 -8.44 8.10
N TRP A 321 8.65 -8.72 7.68
CA TRP A 321 9.66 -9.37 8.49
C TRP A 321 10.91 -8.50 8.58
N SER A 322 11.41 -8.32 9.81
CA SER A 322 12.73 -7.71 10.04
C SER A 322 13.85 -8.51 9.37
N ASP A 323 15.03 -7.92 9.22
CA ASP A 323 16.17 -8.62 8.58
C ASP A 323 16.53 -9.95 9.25
N LYS A 324 16.35 -10.05 10.57
CA LYS A 324 16.51 -11.31 11.32
C LYS A 324 15.62 -12.41 10.75
N TYR A 325 14.34 -12.10 10.56
CA TYR A 325 13.33 -13.08 10.12
C TYR A 325 13.35 -13.29 8.61
N ALA A 326 13.53 -12.24 7.81
CA ALA A 326 13.68 -12.36 6.36
C ALA A 326 14.92 -13.19 5.99
N SER A 327 16.07 -13.00 6.68
CA SER A 327 17.24 -13.88 6.50
C SER A 327 16.92 -15.34 6.84
N ARG A 328 16.13 -15.60 7.89
CA ARG A 328 15.75 -16.96 8.27
C ARG A 328 14.86 -17.63 7.21
N ILE A 329 13.89 -16.90 6.67
CA ILE A 329 13.01 -17.38 5.59
C ILE A 329 13.85 -17.75 4.36
N LEU A 330 14.75 -16.85 3.93
CA LEU A 330 15.63 -17.11 2.79
C LEU A 330 16.61 -18.26 3.07
N ALA A 331 17.13 -18.37 4.30
CA ALA A 331 18.01 -19.47 4.70
C ALA A 331 17.31 -20.84 4.64
N ASN A 332 16.03 -20.92 5.00
CA ASN A 332 15.23 -22.14 4.86
C ASN A 332 14.90 -22.49 3.41
N LEU A 333 14.95 -21.50 2.51
CA LEU A 333 14.78 -21.68 1.08
C LEU A 333 16.04 -22.23 0.41
N THR A 334 17.25 -21.84 0.86
CA THR A 334 18.50 -22.20 0.17
C THR A 334 18.69 -23.71 -0.10
N PRO A 335 18.31 -24.66 0.78
CA PRO A 335 18.46 -26.10 0.50
C PRO A 335 17.55 -26.59 -0.64
N ALA A 336 16.56 -25.79 -1.05
CA ALA A 336 15.65 -26.11 -2.14
C ALA A 336 16.10 -25.55 -3.49
N LEU A 337 17.09 -24.67 -3.53
CA LEU A 337 17.56 -24.02 -4.75
C LEU A 337 18.46 -24.96 -5.56
N LYS A 338 18.22 -25.03 -6.87
CA LYS A 338 19.17 -25.59 -7.85
C LYS A 338 19.94 -24.44 -8.50
N PRO A 339 21.13 -24.66 -9.08
CA PRO A 339 21.76 -23.66 -9.93
C PRO A 339 20.77 -23.12 -10.97
N GLY A 340 20.69 -21.80 -11.07
CA GLY A 340 19.74 -21.09 -11.92
C GLY A 340 18.35 -20.85 -11.33
N SER A 341 17.97 -21.45 -10.19
CA SER A 341 16.73 -21.09 -9.48
C SER A 341 16.72 -19.59 -9.19
N ARG A 342 15.58 -18.94 -9.42
CA ARG A 342 15.36 -17.52 -9.12
C ARG A 342 14.58 -17.35 -7.84
N VAL A 343 14.95 -16.36 -7.04
CA VAL A 343 14.13 -15.81 -5.97
C VAL A 343 13.61 -14.47 -6.48
N VAL A 344 12.30 -14.39 -6.69
CA VAL A 344 11.64 -13.21 -7.25
C VAL A 344 10.71 -12.63 -6.19
N ILE A 345 10.96 -11.40 -5.78
CA ILE A 345 10.16 -10.70 -4.77
C ILE A 345 9.44 -9.54 -5.45
N TYR A 346 8.17 -9.31 -5.11
CA TYR A 346 7.35 -8.23 -5.62
C TYR A 346 6.79 -7.38 -4.47
N GLU A 347 7.49 -6.31 -4.12
CA GLU A 347 7.25 -5.48 -2.92
C GLU A 347 7.49 -3.99 -3.18
N PHE A 348 7.16 -3.14 -2.20
CA PHE A 348 7.48 -1.72 -2.30
C PHE A 348 8.99 -1.51 -2.19
N LEU A 349 9.51 -0.59 -3.01
CA LEU A 349 10.94 -0.32 -3.08
C LEU A 349 11.19 1.17 -2.83
N PRO A 350 11.55 1.58 -1.61
CA PRO A 350 12.07 2.91 -1.38
C PRO A 350 13.42 3.12 -2.09
N ASP A 351 13.64 4.34 -2.59
CA ASP A 351 14.94 4.78 -3.10
C ASP A 351 16.00 4.71 -1.98
N ASP A 352 17.25 4.35 -2.35
CA ASP A 352 18.41 4.38 -1.45
C ASP A 352 18.59 5.76 -0.77
N VAL A 353 18.20 6.83 -1.47
CA VAL A 353 18.26 8.22 -0.98
C VAL A 353 16.86 8.78 -0.87
N ALA A 354 16.50 9.30 0.31
CA ALA A 354 15.20 9.93 0.51
C ALA A 354 15.01 11.14 -0.44
N THR A 355 13.81 11.24 -1.02
CA THR A 355 13.44 12.36 -1.90
C THR A 355 12.08 12.92 -1.53
N THR A 356 11.79 14.14 -2.00
CA THR A 356 10.48 14.79 -1.83
C THR A 356 9.47 14.42 -2.91
N LYS A 357 9.86 13.60 -3.90
CA LYS A 357 9.00 13.20 -5.03
C LYS A 357 7.79 12.44 -4.51
N TRP A 358 6.62 12.77 -5.02
CA TRP A 358 5.36 12.19 -4.59
C TRP A 358 5.35 10.65 -4.67
N SER A 359 5.89 10.08 -5.75
CA SER A 359 6.01 8.62 -5.94
C SER A 359 6.83 7.93 -4.84
N ASN A 360 7.79 8.64 -4.22
CA ASN A 360 8.75 8.05 -3.29
C ASN A 360 8.34 8.29 -1.83
N LYS A 361 7.29 9.09 -1.59
CA LYS A 361 6.70 9.25 -0.26
C LYS A 361 5.95 8.00 0.18
N GLN A 362 5.25 7.33 -0.73
CA GLN A 362 4.40 6.20 -0.36
C GLN A 362 5.20 5.02 0.20
N PRO A 363 6.27 4.51 -0.45
CA PRO A 363 7.11 3.47 0.15
C PRO A 363 7.68 3.85 1.51
N ARG A 364 8.01 5.13 1.73
CA ARG A 364 8.50 5.62 3.03
C ARG A 364 7.41 5.75 4.10
N ASN A 365 6.18 6.07 3.71
CA ASN A 365 5.04 6.02 4.63
C ASN A 365 4.73 4.58 5.04
N LEU A 366 4.82 3.64 4.09
CA LEU A 366 4.64 2.22 4.36
C LEU A 366 5.75 1.67 5.26
N ASP A 367 7.00 2.09 5.07
CA ASP A 367 8.13 1.76 5.96
C ASP A 367 7.84 2.13 7.43
N MET A 368 7.26 3.30 7.67
CA MET A 368 6.83 3.69 9.02
C MET A 368 5.69 2.83 9.58
N ILE A 369 4.81 2.33 8.71
CA ILE A 369 3.74 1.38 9.08
C ILE A 369 4.33 -0.01 9.39
N GLN A 370 5.34 -0.44 8.63
CA GLN A 370 6.07 -1.68 8.89
C GLN A 370 6.74 -1.65 10.26
N ALA A 371 7.44 -0.54 10.57
CA ALA A 371 8.11 -0.35 11.84
C ALA A 371 7.13 -0.35 13.03
N LEU A 372 5.97 0.31 12.90
CA LEU A 372 5.02 0.42 14.02
C LEU A 372 4.25 -0.88 14.30
N GLY A 373 4.06 -1.73 13.30
CA GLY A 373 3.18 -2.91 13.37
C GLY A 373 3.91 -4.23 13.56
N TRP A 374 5.13 -4.37 13.02
CA TRP A 374 5.86 -5.65 13.01
C TRP A 374 7.36 -5.52 13.31
N ASN A 375 7.86 -4.33 13.66
CA ASN A 375 9.30 -4.03 13.70
C ASN A 375 10.02 -4.47 12.40
N SER A 376 9.31 -4.39 11.28
CA SER A 376 9.83 -4.68 9.94
C SER A 376 10.11 -3.39 9.17
N LEU A 377 10.40 -3.50 7.88
CA LEU A 377 10.84 -2.38 7.04
C LEU A 377 10.54 -2.62 5.56
N GLU A 378 10.39 -1.53 4.82
CA GLU A 378 10.48 -1.53 3.36
C GLU A 378 11.96 -1.34 2.96
N ARG A 379 12.53 -2.31 2.24
CA ARG A 379 13.97 -2.37 1.95
C ARG A 379 14.34 -1.64 0.68
N THR A 380 15.46 -0.91 0.70
CA THR A 380 16.02 -0.30 -0.51
C THR A 380 16.71 -1.35 -1.40
N SER A 381 17.07 -1.00 -2.63
CA SER A 381 17.79 -1.93 -3.52
C SER A 381 19.11 -2.39 -2.89
N ARG A 382 19.83 -1.49 -2.20
CA ARG A 382 21.07 -1.83 -1.50
C ARG A 382 20.82 -2.72 -0.27
N ASP A 383 19.70 -2.57 0.41
CA ASP A 383 19.37 -3.42 1.56
C ASP A 383 19.05 -4.85 1.11
N TRP A 384 18.34 -5.02 -0.01
CA TRP A 384 18.11 -6.33 -0.63
C TRP A 384 19.41 -7.04 -1.02
N GLU A 385 20.31 -6.34 -1.70
CA GLU A 385 21.63 -6.88 -2.07
C GLU A 385 22.38 -7.41 -0.84
N LYS A 386 22.45 -6.61 0.23
CA LYS A 386 23.09 -7.01 1.49
C LYS A 386 22.39 -8.20 2.14
N LEU A 387 21.05 -8.22 2.12
CA LEU A 387 20.27 -9.30 2.73
C LEU A 387 20.57 -10.63 2.03
N PHE A 388 20.55 -10.68 0.70
CA PHE A 388 20.89 -11.87 -0.06
C PHE A 388 22.32 -12.33 0.21
N GLN A 389 23.30 -11.42 0.12
CA GLN A 389 24.71 -11.72 0.38
C GLN A 389 24.95 -12.25 1.80
N LYS A 390 24.22 -11.72 2.79
CA LYS A 390 24.29 -12.16 4.19
C LYS A 390 23.76 -13.58 4.38
N VAL A 391 22.74 -13.99 3.62
CA VAL A 391 22.11 -15.30 3.74
C VAL A 391 23.03 -16.38 3.16
N ASP A 392 23.50 -16.20 1.93
CA ASP A 392 24.44 -17.11 1.27
C ASP A 392 25.12 -16.38 0.11
N SER A 393 26.43 -16.54 -0.05
CA SER A 393 27.19 -15.89 -1.13
C SER A 393 26.77 -16.35 -2.53
N ARG A 394 26.07 -17.48 -2.66
CA ARG A 394 25.53 -17.99 -3.93
C ARG A 394 24.20 -17.36 -4.32
N LEU A 395 23.54 -16.60 -3.44
CA LEU A 395 22.40 -15.76 -3.82
C LEU A 395 22.93 -14.48 -4.48
N GLU A 396 23.19 -14.57 -5.78
CA GLU A 396 23.65 -13.45 -6.58
C GLU A 396 22.48 -12.51 -6.87
N PHE A 397 22.61 -11.26 -6.43
CA PHE A 397 21.61 -10.23 -6.65
C PHE A 397 21.63 -9.75 -8.11
N LEU A 398 20.51 -9.90 -8.80
CA LEU A 398 20.36 -9.48 -10.20
C LEU A 398 19.83 -8.05 -10.36
N GLY A 399 19.41 -7.42 -9.26
CA GLY A 399 18.96 -6.04 -9.23
C GLY A 399 17.47 -5.89 -8.93
N THR A 400 17.00 -4.66 -9.12
CA THR A 400 15.59 -4.29 -8.96
C THR A 400 15.04 -3.65 -10.23
N ARG A 401 13.74 -3.83 -10.46
CA ARG A 401 13.01 -3.18 -11.55
C ARG A 401 11.58 -2.92 -11.12
N THR A 402 11.12 -1.68 -11.24
CA THR A 402 9.70 -1.37 -11.14
C THR A 402 9.06 -1.53 -12.53
N PRO A 403 8.11 -2.46 -12.73
CA PRO A 403 7.37 -2.54 -13.97
C PRO A 403 6.73 -1.20 -14.31
N GLU A 404 6.66 -0.92 -15.60
CA GLU A 404 6.11 0.31 -16.12
C GLU A 404 4.65 0.53 -15.67
N GLY A 405 4.37 1.67 -15.03
CA GLY A 405 3.03 1.99 -14.51
C GLY A 405 2.74 1.44 -13.11
N SER A 406 3.61 0.58 -12.57
CA SER A 406 3.47 0.02 -11.24
C SER A 406 4.04 0.93 -10.15
N CYS A 407 3.52 0.77 -8.93
CA CYS A 407 4.12 1.27 -7.69
C CYS A 407 4.79 0.17 -6.84
N VAL A 408 4.83 -1.06 -7.36
CA VAL A 408 5.44 -2.25 -6.72
C VAL A 408 6.58 -2.73 -7.62
N SER A 409 7.68 -3.15 -7.02
CA SER A 409 8.92 -3.45 -7.74
C SER A 409 9.27 -4.93 -7.67
N LEU A 410 9.88 -5.42 -8.74
CA LEU A 410 10.54 -6.71 -8.78
C LEU A 410 11.95 -6.58 -8.19
N ILE A 411 12.31 -7.51 -7.33
CA ILE A 411 13.64 -7.69 -6.76
C ILE A 411 14.03 -9.13 -7.07
N GLU A 412 15.19 -9.34 -7.68
CA GLU A 412 15.56 -10.66 -8.19
C GLU A 412 16.96 -11.07 -7.71
N ALA A 413 17.07 -12.33 -7.29
CA ALA A 413 18.33 -13.02 -7.09
C ALA A 413 18.33 -14.37 -7.81
N VAL A 414 19.51 -14.84 -8.18
CA VAL A 414 19.74 -16.18 -8.73
C VAL A 414 20.62 -16.98 -7.80
N TRP A 415 20.35 -18.27 -7.71
CA TRP A 415 21.26 -19.23 -7.09
C TRP A 415 22.38 -19.63 -8.07
N ALA A 416 23.60 -19.23 -7.75
CA ALA A 416 24.80 -19.53 -8.55
C ALA A 416 25.25 -21.00 -8.42
N GLU A 417 26.12 -21.42 -9.34
CA GLU A 417 26.88 -22.66 -9.17
C GLU A 417 27.87 -22.50 -8.01
N GLY A 418 27.91 -23.49 -7.11
CA GLY A 418 28.69 -23.45 -5.88
C GLY A 418 30.07 -24.10 -5.98
#